data_AF-A0A8W8MFX1-F1
#
_entry.id   AF-A0A8W8MFX1-F1
#
_cell.length_a   1.000
_cell.length_b   1.000
_cell.length_c   1.000
_cell.angle_alpha   90.00
_cell.angle_beta   90.00
_cell.angle_gamma   90.00
#
_symmetry.space_group_name_H-M   'P 1'
#
loop_
_entity.id
_entity.type
_entity.pdbx_description
1 polymer ?
#
loop_
_entity_poly.entity_id
_entity_poly.type
_entity_poly.pdbx_seq_one_letter_code
_entity_poly.pdbx_strand_id
1 'polypeptide(L)'
;MIWKRSLQLLLSFLSYIKVTSPCIIPGLYGLLCDNRCGRCAGNGDCGSLTGDCNGGCQPGFFGPKCKMTCSATCGGDGSCSQFTAFCENGCKSGFTGVQCDQIITSQPPTPAPGKKLPF
;
A
#
# COMPACT_ATOMS: atom_id res chain seq x y z
N MET A 1 34.37 39.54 11.92
CA MET A 1 34.07 38.21 11.34
C MET A 1 33.54 37.17 12.35
N ILE A 2 33.25 37.55 13.60
CA ILE A 2 32.78 36.61 14.66
C ILE A 2 31.26 36.36 14.60
N TRP A 3 30.47 37.38 14.25
CA TRP A 3 29.00 37.29 14.16
C TRP A 3 28.50 36.31 13.06
N LYS A 4 29.26 36.10 11.99
CA LYS A 4 28.93 35.13 10.92
C LYS A 4 28.99 33.69 11.42
N ARG A 5 29.95 33.34 12.28
CA ARG A 5 30.08 32.00 12.88
C ARG A 5 28.98 31.71 13.90
N SER A 6 28.64 32.70 14.73
CA SER A 6 27.52 32.58 15.68
C SER A 6 26.17 32.43 14.96
N LEU A 7 25.94 33.17 13.86
CA LEU A 7 24.74 33.02 13.04
C LEU A 7 24.68 31.65 12.35
N GLN A 8 25.82 31.14 11.85
CA GLN A 8 25.89 29.82 11.21
C GLN A 8 25.58 28.67 12.18
N LEU A 9 26.04 28.75 13.44
CA LEU A 9 25.75 27.75 14.47
C LEU A 9 24.27 27.77 14.87
N LEU A 10 23.66 28.96 14.99
CA LEU A 10 22.22 29.11 15.23
C LEU A 10 21.38 28.56 14.08
N LEU A 11 21.77 28.82 12.83
CA LEU A 11 21.11 28.26 11.65
C LEU A 11 21.22 26.73 11.60
N SER A 12 22.37 26.16 11.94
CA SER A 12 22.53 24.70 12.07
C SER A 12 21.68 24.11 13.19
N PHE A 13 21.55 24.81 14.32
CA PHE A 13 20.71 24.39 15.45
C PHE A 13 19.22 24.43 15.07
N LEU A 14 18.77 25.48 14.39
CA LEU A 14 17.40 25.62 13.89
C LEU A 14 17.09 24.59 12.77
N SER A 15 18.05 24.29 11.90
CA SER A 15 17.96 23.19 10.94
C SER A 15 17.82 21.84 11.64
N TYR A 16 18.58 21.60 12.71
CA TYR A 16 18.51 20.35 13.48
C TYR A 16 17.15 20.18 14.21
N ILE A 17 16.60 21.27 14.78
CA ILE A 17 15.27 21.27 15.41
C ILE A 17 14.17 20.94 14.37
N LYS A 18 14.29 21.45 13.14
CA LYS A 18 13.39 21.11 12.02
C LYS A 18 13.47 19.64 11.61
N VAL A 19 14.65 19.02 11.73
CA VAL A 19 14.91 17.62 11.32
C VAL A 19 14.50 16.61 12.39
N THR A 20 14.38 17.01 13.65
CA THR A 20 14.05 16.09 14.77
C THR A 20 12.60 16.18 15.25
N SER A 21 11.79 17.04 14.63
CA SER A 21 10.38 17.20 15.00
C SER A 21 9.52 16.06 14.43
N PRO A 22 8.60 15.47 15.21
CA PRO A 22 7.69 14.44 14.72
C PRO A 22 6.70 15.03 13.70
N CYS A 23 6.39 14.27 12.64
CA CYS A 23 5.44 14.73 11.63
C CYS A 23 4.02 14.78 12.19
N ILE A 24 3.38 15.96 12.13
CA ILE A 24 2.01 16.18 12.62
C ILE A 24 0.97 16.27 11.50
N ILE A 25 1.40 16.19 10.25
CA ILE A 25 0.50 16.32 9.11
C ILE A 25 -0.08 14.94 8.81
N PRO A 26 -1.42 14.75 8.90
CA PRO A 26 -2.04 13.46 8.62
C PRO A 26 -1.77 13.02 7.19
N GLY A 27 -1.60 11.72 6.99
CA GLY A 27 -1.22 11.13 5.71
C GLY A 27 0.22 11.43 5.23
N LEU A 28 1.06 12.09 6.04
CA LEU A 28 2.48 12.29 5.77
C LEU A 28 3.36 11.66 6.84
N TYR A 29 4.60 11.33 6.48
CA TYR A 29 5.61 10.81 7.38
C TYR A 29 7.02 11.25 7.00
N GLY A 30 7.97 10.93 7.87
CA GLY A 30 9.39 11.23 7.73
C GLY A 30 9.76 12.48 8.50
N LEU A 31 11.06 12.69 8.68
CA LEU A 31 11.61 13.80 9.45
C LEU A 31 11.24 15.18 8.89
N LEU A 32 10.87 15.26 7.60
CA LEU A 32 10.48 16.48 6.91
C LEU A 32 8.99 16.47 6.47
N CYS A 33 8.20 15.48 6.88
CA CYS A 33 6.81 15.31 6.39
C CYS A 33 6.66 15.32 4.86
N ASP A 34 7.67 14.87 4.12
CA ASP A 34 7.69 14.91 2.65
C ASP A 34 7.17 13.61 2.01
N ASN A 35 7.03 12.55 2.81
CA ASN A 35 6.59 11.25 2.31
C ASN A 35 5.11 11.05 2.57
N ARG A 36 4.37 10.61 1.54
CA ARG A 36 2.96 10.24 1.68
C ARG A 36 2.79 8.81 2.21
N CYS A 37 1.90 8.67 3.20
CA CYS A 37 1.38 7.37 3.64
C CYS A 37 0.83 6.58 2.45
N GLY A 38 0.93 5.26 2.51
CA GLY A 38 0.24 4.40 1.55
C GLY A 38 -1.22 4.19 1.95
N ARG A 39 -1.76 3.04 1.56
CA ARG A 39 -3.16 2.68 1.80
C ARG A 39 -3.32 1.95 3.13
N CYS A 40 -3.04 2.65 4.23
CA CYS A 40 -3.23 2.11 5.57
C CYS A 40 -4.72 1.99 5.91
N ALA A 41 -5.10 0.95 6.65
CA ALA A 41 -6.45 0.77 7.15
C ALA A 41 -6.86 1.89 8.14
N GLY A 42 -8.17 2.06 8.37
CA GLY A 42 -8.71 3.12 9.23
C GLY A 42 -8.73 4.48 8.53
N ASN A 43 -8.16 5.51 9.17
CA ASN A 43 -8.16 6.89 8.64
C ASN A 43 -7.10 7.15 7.54
N GLY A 44 -6.31 6.13 7.16
CA GLY A 44 -5.22 6.29 6.20
C GLY A 44 -3.95 6.92 6.79
N ASP A 45 -3.93 7.18 8.10
CA ASP A 45 -2.75 7.64 8.82
C ASP A 45 -1.74 6.50 9.00
N CYS A 46 -0.46 6.88 9.01
CA CYS A 46 0.67 5.97 9.19
C CYS A 46 1.63 6.52 10.24
N GLY A 47 2.59 5.70 10.69
CA GLY A 47 3.59 6.13 11.66
C GLY A 47 4.32 7.39 11.17
N SER A 48 4.31 8.46 11.96
CA SER A 48 4.80 9.78 11.55
C SER A 48 6.29 9.83 11.18
N LEU A 49 7.10 8.90 11.68
CA LEU A 49 8.52 8.77 11.32
C LEU A 49 8.75 7.75 10.19
N THR A 50 8.21 6.54 10.34
CA THR A 50 8.56 5.40 9.48
C THR A 50 7.60 5.22 8.32
N GLY A 51 6.37 5.71 8.43
CA GLY A 51 5.31 5.51 7.46
C GLY A 51 4.64 4.14 7.53
N ASP A 52 4.85 3.39 8.62
CA ASP A 52 4.28 2.05 8.80
C ASP A 52 2.79 2.10 9.12
N CYS A 53 2.04 1.15 8.57
CA CYS A 53 0.61 1.01 8.80
C CYS A 53 0.38 0.01 9.95
N ASN A 54 0.30 0.49 11.19
CA ASN A 54 0.10 -0.37 12.37
C ASN A 54 -1.24 -1.12 12.34
N GLY A 55 -2.26 -0.56 11.66
CA GLY A 55 -3.56 -1.19 11.45
C GLY A 55 -3.63 -2.13 10.24
N GLY A 56 -2.51 -2.38 9.57
CA GLY A 56 -2.48 -3.11 8.31
C GLY A 56 -2.93 -2.26 7.10
N CYS A 57 -3.18 -2.94 5.99
CA CYS A 57 -3.54 -2.32 4.71
C CYS A 57 -5.04 -2.29 4.48
N GLN A 58 -5.51 -1.31 3.71
CA GLN A 58 -6.86 -1.34 3.14
C GLN A 58 -7.03 -2.58 2.25
N PRO A 59 -8.25 -3.13 2.12
CA PRO A 59 -8.57 -4.19 1.17
C PRO A 59 -7.99 -3.90 -0.22
N GLY A 60 -7.33 -4.89 -0.80
CA GLY A 60 -6.67 -4.76 -2.10
C GLY A 60 -5.26 -4.14 -2.09
N PHE A 61 -4.69 -3.83 -0.92
CA PHE A 61 -3.31 -3.34 -0.80
C PHE A 61 -2.45 -4.22 0.11
N PHE A 62 -1.16 -4.29 -0.19
CA PHE A 62 -0.19 -5.06 0.58
C PHE A 62 1.22 -4.45 0.51
N GLY A 63 2.17 -5.13 1.14
CA GLY A 63 3.59 -4.83 1.08
C GLY A 63 4.00 -3.65 1.97
N PRO A 64 5.27 -3.23 1.87
CA PRO A 64 5.81 -2.16 2.70
C PRO A 64 4.96 -0.89 2.60
N LYS A 65 4.48 -0.42 3.76
CA LYS A 65 3.64 0.79 3.89
C LYS A 65 2.36 0.76 3.04
N CYS A 66 1.87 -0.43 2.66
CA CYS A 66 0.64 -0.62 1.87
C CYS A 66 0.65 0.15 0.54
N LYS A 67 1.77 0.11 -0.18
CA LYS A 67 1.94 0.77 -1.48
C LYS A 67 1.78 -0.17 -2.68
N MET A 68 1.69 -1.47 -2.45
CA MET A 68 1.49 -2.47 -3.50
C MET A 68 0.00 -2.86 -3.57
N THR A 69 -0.47 -3.26 -4.75
CA THR A 69 -1.87 -3.64 -4.98
C THR A 69 -1.98 -5.16 -5.12
N CYS A 70 -2.97 -5.74 -4.45
CA CYS A 70 -3.35 -7.14 -4.64
C CYS A 70 -3.71 -7.42 -6.10
N SER A 71 -3.64 -8.69 -6.49
CA SER A 71 -4.07 -9.10 -7.83
C SER A 71 -5.54 -8.76 -8.06
N ALA A 72 -5.84 -8.18 -9.22
CA ALA A 72 -7.22 -7.88 -9.62
C ALA A 72 -8.10 -9.14 -9.75
N THR A 73 -7.49 -10.33 -9.73
CA THR A 73 -8.15 -11.63 -9.81
C THR A 73 -8.32 -12.30 -8.43
N CYS A 74 -7.93 -11.65 -7.33
CA CYS A 74 -8.34 -12.07 -5.99
C CYS A 74 -9.88 -12.00 -5.87
N GLY A 75 -10.49 -13.05 -5.32
CA GLY A 75 -11.92 -13.16 -5.07
C GLY A 75 -12.39 -12.36 -3.85
N GLY A 76 -13.68 -12.46 -3.54
CA GLY A 76 -14.30 -11.76 -2.41
C GLY A 76 -14.21 -10.24 -2.56
N ASP A 77 -13.62 -9.59 -1.57
CA ASP A 77 -13.33 -8.16 -1.50
C ASP A 77 -12.05 -7.74 -2.26
N GLY A 78 -11.36 -8.69 -2.90
CA GLY A 78 -10.09 -8.46 -3.58
C GLY A 78 -8.91 -8.33 -2.61
N SER A 79 -9.08 -8.67 -1.34
CA SER A 79 -8.01 -8.63 -0.34
C SER A 79 -6.99 -9.73 -0.53
N CYS A 80 -5.76 -9.40 -0.16
CA CYS A 80 -4.65 -10.32 -0.11
C CYS A 80 -3.82 -10.07 1.16
N SER A 81 -3.09 -11.10 1.59
CA SER A 81 -2.22 -11.04 2.75
C SER A 81 -1.21 -9.90 2.61
N GLN A 82 -1.12 -9.09 3.65
CA GLN A 82 -0.27 -7.89 3.68
C GLN A 82 1.21 -8.17 3.40
N PHE A 83 1.72 -9.39 3.64
CA PHE A 83 3.14 -9.72 3.47
C PHE A 83 3.43 -10.60 2.25
N THR A 84 2.48 -11.46 1.86
CA THR A 84 2.74 -12.51 0.86
C THR A 84 1.97 -12.30 -0.45
N ALA A 85 1.07 -11.32 -0.51
CA ALA A 85 0.14 -11.10 -1.64
C ALA A 85 -0.84 -12.26 -1.91
N PHE A 86 -0.91 -13.24 -1.00
CA PHE A 86 -1.82 -14.38 -1.14
C PHE A 86 -3.28 -13.95 -1.00
N CYS A 87 -4.15 -14.30 -1.95
CA CYS A 87 -5.56 -13.92 -1.90
C CYS A 87 -6.29 -14.65 -0.76
N GLU A 88 -6.80 -13.91 0.23
CA GLU A 88 -7.42 -14.50 1.44
C GLU A 88 -8.74 -15.22 1.13
N ASN A 89 -9.44 -14.73 0.11
CA ASN A 89 -10.73 -15.25 -0.35
C ASN A 89 -10.61 -16.11 -1.63
N GLY A 90 -9.41 -16.61 -1.93
CA GLY A 90 -9.15 -17.37 -3.15
C GLY A 90 -9.26 -16.54 -4.43
N CYS A 91 -9.46 -17.21 -5.57
CA CYS A 91 -9.46 -16.58 -6.90
C CYS A 91 -10.85 -16.34 -7.47
N LYS A 92 -10.98 -15.30 -8.29
CA LYS A 92 -12.12 -15.14 -9.20
C LYS A 92 -12.22 -16.34 -10.16
N SER A 93 -13.43 -16.63 -10.63
CA SER A 93 -13.68 -17.72 -11.58
C SER A 93 -12.77 -17.62 -12.81
N GLY A 94 -12.17 -18.73 -13.21
CA GLY A 94 -11.22 -18.79 -14.34
C GLY A 94 -9.77 -18.51 -13.98
N PHE A 95 -9.45 -18.21 -12.71
CA PHE A 95 -8.09 -17.98 -12.23
C PHE A 95 -7.68 -18.97 -11.13
N THR A 96 -6.38 -19.23 -11.04
CA THR A 96 -5.75 -20.14 -10.07
C THR A 96 -4.35 -19.63 -9.69
N GLY A 97 -3.69 -20.33 -8.76
CA GLY A 97 -2.41 -19.94 -8.18
C GLY A 97 -2.57 -19.10 -6.91
N VAL A 98 -1.45 -18.89 -6.20
CA VAL A 98 -1.43 -18.21 -4.90
C VAL A 98 -1.77 -16.72 -4.97
N GLN A 99 -1.48 -16.08 -6.11
CA GLN A 99 -1.82 -14.68 -6.40
C GLN A 99 -2.87 -14.58 -7.51
N CYS A 100 -3.51 -15.70 -7.88
CA CYS A 100 -4.54 -15.76 -8.91
C CYS A 100 -4.07 -15.24 -10.29
N ASP A 101 -2.76 -15.29 -10.56
CA ASP A 101 -2.11 -14.80 -11.78
C ASP A 101 -2.18 -15.81 -12.95
N GLN A 102 -2.57 -17.06 -12.66
CA GLN A 102 -2.67 -18.12 -13.64
C GLN A 102 -4.12 -18.26 -14.11
N ILE A 103 -4.34 -18.36 -15.43
CA ILE A 103 -5.65 -18.71 -15.98
C ILE A 103 -5.86 -20.23 -15.94
N ILE A 104 -7.09 -20.67 -15.71
CA ILE A 104 -7.46 -22.09 -15.78
C ILE A 104 -7.56 -22.47 -17.27
N THR A 105 -6.42 -22.79 -17.89
CA THR A 105 -6.32 -23.25 -19.29
C THR A 105 -6.90 -24.64 -19.53
N SER A 106 -7.36 -25.33 -18.47
CA SER A 106 -8.03 -26.63 -18.57
C SER A 106 -9.54 -26.54 -18.76
N GLN A 107 -10.15 -25.35 -18.82
CA GLN A 107 -11.53 -25.26 -19.27
C GLN A 107 -11.59 -25.33 -20.81
N PRO A 108 -12.33 -26.29 -21.41
CA PRO A 108 -12.71 -26.20 -22.82
C PRO A 108 -13.40 -24.84 -23.07
N PRO A 109 -13.33 -24.29 -24.30
CA PRO A 109 -13.81 -22.94 -24.59
C PRO A 109 -15.20 -22.75 -24.00
N THR A 110 -15.33 -21.86 -23.02
CA THR A 110 -16.60 -21.56 -22.39
C THR A 110 -17.55 -21.08 -23.49
N PRO A 111 -18.73 -21.70 -23.66
CA PRO A 111 -19.70 -21.20 -24.62
C PRO A 111 -20.13 -19.81 -24.18
N ALA A 112 -20.04 -18.86 -25.11
CA ALA A 112 -20.43 -17.47 -24.91
C ALA A 112 -21.83 -17.36 -24.27
N PRO A 113 -22.06 -16.43 -23.33
CA PRO A 113 -23.37 -16.20 -22.75
C PRO A 113 -24.34 -15.78 -23.86
N GLY A 114 -25.37 -16.60 -24.12
CA GLY A 114 -26.48 -16.23 -25.02
C GLY A 114 -26.83 -17.21 -26.15
N LYS A 115 -26.18 -18.37 -26.29
CA LYS A 115 -26.68 -19.39 -27.25
C LYS A 115 -27.70 -20.31 -26.58
N LYS A 116 -28.99 -20.06 -26.79
CA LYS A 116 -30.03 -21.07 -26.53
C LYS A 116 -29.71 -22.31 -27.37
N LEU A 117 -29.52 -23.46 -26.72
CA LEU A 117 -29.43 -24.75 -27.39
C LEU A 117 -30.78 -25.01 -28.09
N PRO A 118 -30.82 -25.26 -29.42
CA PRO A 118 -32.00 -25.85 -30.04
C PRO A 118 -32.02 -27.35 -29.70
N PHE A 119 -33.17 -27.84 -29.23
CA PHE A 119 -33.51 -29.26 -29.28
C PHE A 119 -33.74 -29.68 -30.73
#